data_AF-A0A2W4MP77-F1
#
_entry.id   AF-A0A2W4MP77-F1
#
_cell.length_a   1.000
_cell.length_b   1.000
_cell.length_c   1.000
_cell.angle_alpha   90.00
_cell.angle_beta   90.00
_cell.angle_gamma   90.00
#
_symmetry.space_group_name_H-M   'P 1'
#
loop_
_entity.id
_entity.type
_entity.pdbx_description
1 polymer ?
#
loop_
_entity_poly.entity_id
_entity_poly.type
_entity_poly.pdbx_seq_one_letter_code
_entity_poly.pdbx_strand_id
1 'polypeptide(L)'
;MKSASHEPAELHAFAEQVLTAASRRAELVLSCLRFVVAALLAARLSWIMLSEHDTTMPPRAAIALSTNAVALAFSAWVVVRLRQPDAPRWLSSASVLFDALFCFGGLVSNVLEPFPLYQGLLHLPETVGILAMVIAAGYRATLSAAALGTIANGAALVLLLALDWAFNRPRIAYQAHHVALYAIMFGGIAALTLAAAHRTRRLVVESASKDWRVDYAERNLRVLLQEHHDAASVLTAAMFSASKLRNAGGDSAALEALSRDLATLQAVVEEIKERAYEDSLAIDEPVEVDVEPVIAASKDLIERAAEPTVVEWHVEAPSARVRLPGGAPAFRRVLLNLVVNAKQG
;
A
#
# COMPACT_ATOMS: atom_id res chain seq x y z
N MET A 1 9.14 14.00 29.48
CA MET A 1 7.79 13.80 28.89
C MET A 1 7.46 14.80 27.76
N LYS A 2 8.34 14.99 26.75
CA LYS A 2 8.07 15.83 25.55
C LYS A 2 7.77 15.01 24.27
N SER A 3 7.56 13.69 24.40
CA SER A 3 7.50 12.75 23.26
C SER A 3 6.14 12.71 22.54
N ALA A 4 5.02 13.02 23.20
CA ALA A 4 3.69 12.76 22.65
C ALA A 4 3.24 13.70 21.50
N SER A 5 3.97 14.79 21.20
CA SER A 5 3.57 15.75 20.17
C SER A 5 4.18 15.53 18.78
N HIS A 6 5.04 14.52 18.58
CA HIS A 6 5.67 14.25 17.26
C HIS A 6 5.08 13.04 16.53
N GLU A 7 4.48 12.11 17.26
CA GLU A 7 3.85 10.89 16.72
C GLU A 7 2.80 11.13 15.61
N PRO A 8 1.90 12.14 15.69
CA PRO A 8 0.87 12.33 14.67
C PRO A 8 1.45 12.77 13.32
N ALA A 9 2.51 13.59 13.34
CA ALA A 9 3.08 14.17 12.14
C ALA A 9 3.85 13.13 11.31
N GLU A 10 4.59 12.24 11.98
CA GLU A 10 5.34 11.16 11.33
C GLU A 10 4.41 10.12 10.70
N LEU A 11 3.34 9.74 11.42
CA LEU A 11 2.33 8.84 10.89
C LEU A 11 1.64 9.41 9.64
N HIS A 12 1.26 10.69 9.68
CA HIS A 12 0.66 11.36 8.51
C HIS A 12 1.62 11.38 7.32
N ALA A 13 2.90 11.71 7.55
CA ALA A 13 3.91 11.70 6.50
C ALA A 13 4.12 10.29 5.91
N PHE A 14 4.14 9.25 6.74
CA PHE A 14 4.24 7.86 6.29
C PHE A 14 3.04 7.44 5.44
N ALA A 15 1.81 7.72 5.91
CA ALA A 15 0.59 7.42 5.16
C ALA A 15 0.54 8.16 3.82
N GLU A 16 0.97 9.42 3.77
CA GLU A 16 1.09 10.18 2.51
C GLU A 16 2.11 9.57 1.54
N GLN A 17 3.23 9.06 2.04
CA GLN A 17 4.23 8.38 1.21
C GLN A 17 3.66 7.10 0.60
N VAL A 18 2.98 6.26 1.39
CA VAL A 18 2.33 5.03 0.92
C VAL A 18 1.26 5.35 -0.13
N LEU A 19 0.41 6.35 0.12
CA LEU A 19 -0.62 6.79 -0.83
C LEU A 19 -0.01 7.34 -2.13
N THR A 20 1.07 8.11 -2.04
CA THR A 20 1.78 8.65 -3.22
C THR A 20 2.38 7.52 -4.05
N ALA A 21 2.99 6.52 -3.41
CA ALA A 21 3.54 5.36 -4.09
C ALA A 21 2.44 4.52 -4.78
N ALA A 22 1.32 4.28 -4.11
CA ALA A 22 0.17 3.59 -4.69
C ALA A 22 -0.42 4.36 -5.88
N SER A 23 -0.58 5.69 -5.75
CA SER A 23 -1.08 6.55 -6.82
C SER A 23 -0.16 6.56 -8.04
N ARG A 24 1.17 6.59 -7.85
CA ARG A 24 2.15 6.46 -8.94
C ARG A 24 2.02 5.13 -9.68
N ARG A 25 1.86 4.01 -8.97
CA ARG A 25 1.63 2.69 -9.58
C ARG A 25 0.34 2.65 -10.39
N ALA A 26 -0.74 3.20 -9.84
CA ALA A 26 -2.02 3.31 -10.55
C ALA A 26 -1.88 4.15 -11.84
N GLU A 27 -1.18 5.29 -11.78
CA GLU A 27 -0.94 6.14 -12.94
C GLU A 27 -0.12 5.45 -14.04
N LEU A 28 0.87 4.62 -13.66
CA LEU A 28 1.62 3.81 -14.61
C LEU A 28 0.72 2.80 -15.34
N VAL A 29 -0.13 2.07 -14.60
CA VAL A 29 -1.08 1.11 -15.19
C VAL A 29 -2.05 1.84 -16.12
N LEU A 30 -2.63 2.96 -15.69
CA LEU A 30 -3.57 3.74 -16.50
C LEU A 30 -2.90 4.34 -17.74
N SER A 31 -1.65 4.80 -17.63
CA SER A 31 -0.91 5.32 -18.78
C SER A 31 -0.57 4.23 -19.80
N CYS A 32 -0.22 3.03 -19.34
CA CYS A 32 -0.04 1.87 -20.21
C CYS A 32 -1.37 1.48 -20.90
N LEU A 33 -2.47 1.44 -20.15
CA LEU A 33 -3.79 1.15 -20.70
C LEU A 33 -4.20 2.20 -21.75
N ARG A 34 -4.03 3.48 -21.44
CA ARG A 34 -4.29 4.60 -22.36
C ARG A 34 -3.46 4.47 -23.63
N PHE A 35 -2.17 4.15 -23.50
CA PHE A 35 -1.29 3.94 -24.65
C PHE A 35 -1.81 2.81 -25.55
N VAL A 36 -2.16 1.65 -24.97
CA VAL A 36 -2.69 0.51 -25.74
C VAL A 36 -4.00 0.88 -26.43
N VAL A 37 -4.95 1.50 -25.73
CA VAL A 37 -6.24 1.90 -26.30
C VAL A 37 -6.05 2.92 -27.42
N ALA A 38 -5.24 3.96 -27.21
CA ALA A 38 -4.95 4.97 -28.23
C ALA A 38 -4.25 4.37 -29.47
N ALA A 39 -3.34 3.41 -29.26
CA ALA A 39 -2.66 2.71 -30.35
C ALA A 39 -3.65 1.86 -31.16
N LEU A 40 -4.54 1.12 -30.51
CA LEU A 40 -5.56 0.32 -31.16
C LEU A 40 -6.57 1.19 -31.93
N LEU A 41 -7.00 2.32 -31.36
CA LEU A 41 -7.88 3.27 -32.04
C LEU A 41 -7.20 3.91 -33.26
N ALA A 42 -5.92 4.30 -33.13
CA ALA A 42 -5.14 4.82 -34.24
C ALA A 42 -4.98 3.77 -35.35
N ALA A 43 -4.64 2.52 -35.01
CA ALA A 43 -4.52 1.42 -35.96
C ALA A 43 -5.85 1.15 -36.68
N ARG A 44 -6.97 1.15 -35.95
CA ARG A 44 -8.31 1.01 -36.53
C ARG A 44 -8.63 2.14 -37.51
N LEU A 45 -8.35 3.39 -37.13
CA LEU A 45 -8.61 4.56 -38.00
C LEU A 45 -7.76 4.52 -39.26
N SER A 46 -6.47 4.19 -39.13
CA SER A 46 -5.57 4.02 -40.27
C SER A 46 -6.04 2.90 -41.19
N TRP A 47 -6.54 1.78 -40.64
CA TRP A 47 -7.10 0.68 -41.44
C TRP A 47 -8.32 1.13 -42.25
N ILE A 48 -9.25 1.86 -41.64
CA ILE A 48 -10.44 2.39 -42.33
C ILE A 48 -10.01 3.31 -43.49
N MET A 49 -9.06 4.22 -43.24
CA MET A 49 -8.52 5.13 -44.25
C MET A 49 -7.78 4.42 -45.39
N LEU A 50 -7.13 3.29 -45.12
CA LEU A 50 -6.50 2.48 -46.17
C LEU A 50 -7.51 1.68 -46.99
N SER A 51 -8.67 1.34 -46.41
CA SER A 51 -9.70 0.53 -47.07
C SER A 51 -10.63 1.35 -47.97
N GLU A 52 -10.95 2.58 -47.57
CA GLU A 52 -11.67 3.55 -48.39
C GLU A 52 -10.65 4.10 -49.40
N HIS A 53 -10.72 3.71 -50.68
CA HIS A 53 -9.76 4.10 -51.74
C HIS A 53 -9.77 5.62 -52.07
N ASP A 54 -10.30 6.46 -51.17
CA ASP A 54 -10.30 7.91 -51.29
C ASP A 54 -8.99 8.45 -50.71
N THR A 55 -8.29 9.26 -51.51
CA THR A 55 -6.99 9.83 -51.12
C THR A 55 -7.16 11.05 -50.21
N THR A 56 -8.38 11.56 -50.06
CA THR A 56 -8.65 12.73 -49.22
C THR A 56 -8.93 12.32 -47.78
N MET A 57 -8.06 12.73 -46.85
CA MET A 57 -8.28 12.48 -45.42
C MET A 57 -9.45 13.35 -44.93
N PRO A 58 -10.57 12.77 -44.48
CA PRO A 58 -11.67 13.55 -43.95
C PRO A 58 -11.23 14.26 -42.67
N PRO A 59 -11.65 15.52 -42.42
CA PRO A 59 -11.26 16.30 -41.26
C PRO A 59 -11.42 15.56 -39.92
N ARG A 60 -12.47 14.75 -39.75
CA ARG A 60 -12.71 13.88 -38.58
C ARG A 60 -11.55 12.93 -38.30
N ALA A 61 -10.99 12.32 -39.35
CA ALA A 61 -9.90 11.36 -39.22
C ALA A 61 -8.62 12.09 -38.82
N ALA A 62 -8.39 13.29 -39.35
CA ALA A 62 -7.26 14.13 -38.95
C ALA A 62 -7.35 14.54 -37.46
N ILE A 63 -8.53 14.95 -36.99
CA ILE A 63 -8.76 15.30 -35.57
C ILE A 63 -8.58 14.06 -34.67
N ALA A 64 -9.16 12.92 -35.05
CA ALA A 64 -9.06 11.70 -34.27
C ALA A 64 -7.62 11.13 -34.23
N LEU A 65 -6.89 11.14 -35.36
CA LEU A 65 -5.50 10.70 -35.42
C LEU A 65 -4.58 11.62 -34.64
N SER A 66 -4.76 12.95 -34.75
CA SER A 66 -3.97 13.90 -33.95
C SER A 66 -4.24 13.74 -32.45
N THR A 67 -5.50 13.56 -32.05
CA THR A 67 -5.87 13.29 -30.65
C THR A 67 -5.21 12.00 -30.14
N ASN A 68 -5.22 10.91 -30.91
CA ASN A 68 -4.55 9.67 -30.55
C ASN A 68 -3.03 9.80 -30.51
N ALA A 69 -2.42 10.51 -31.46
CA ALA A 69 -0.98 10.77 -31.47
C ALA A 69 -0.53 11.54 -30.23
N VAL A 70 -1.28 12.58 -29.85
CA VAL A 70 -1.03 13.34 -28.61
C VAL A 70 -1.20 12.44 -27.38
N ALA A 71 -2.21 11.56 -27.35
CA ALA A 71 -2.41 10.62 -26.24
C ALA A 71 -1.30 9.57 -26.10
N LEU A 72 -0.78 9.07 -27.22
CA LEU A 72 0.38 8.17 -27.23
C LEU A 72 1.62 8.88 -26.72
N ALA A 73 1.92 10.07 -27.23
CA ALA A 73 3.07 10.86 -26.82
C ALA A 73 3.00 11.23 -25.33
N PHE A 74 1.83 11.70 -24.87
CA PHE A 74 1.62 12.03 -23.46
C PHE A 74 1.75 10.81 -22.56
N SER A 75 1.15 9.67 -22.93
CA SER A 75 1.25 8.44 -22.13
C SER A 75 2.68 7.91 -22.03
N ALA A 76 3.42 7.92 -23.13
CA ALA A 76 4.84 7.56 -23.13
C ALA A 76 5.66 8.50 -22.24
N TRP A 77 5.41 9.82 -22.34
CA TRP A 77 6.07 10.82 -21.51
C TRP A 77 5.76 10.64 -20.02
N VAL A 78 4.50 10.39 -19.64
CA VAL A 78 4.11 10.13 -18.25
C VAL A 78 4.79 8.87 -17.71
N VAL A 79 4.85 7.77 -18.48
CA VAL A 79 5.54 6.55 -18.08
C VAL A 79 7.03 6.79 -17.84
N VAL A 80 7.69 7.51 -18.75
CA VAL A 80 9.12 7.86 -18.59
C VAL A 80 9.31 8.76 -17.37
N ARG A 81 8.45 9.75 -17.16
CA ARG A 81 8.62 10.72 -16.07
C ARG A 81 8.31 10.14 -14.70
N LEU A 82 7.32 9.25 -14.59
CA LEU A 82 6.98 8.56 -13.34
C LEU A 82 8.03 7.54 -12.88
N ARG A 83 8.91 7.09 -13.76
CA ARG A 83 10.07 6.26 -13.39
C ARG A 83 11.17 7.05 -12.69
N GLN A 84 11.13 8.38 -12.72
CA GLN A 84 12.11 9.23 -12.06
C GLN A 84 11.67 9.52 -10.61
N PRO A 85 12.59 9.49 -9.61
CA PRO A 85 12.24 9.68 -8.20
C PRO A 85 11.54 11.02 -7.95
N ASP A 86 11.96 12.06 -8.69
CA ASP A 86 11.50 13.45 -8.57
C ASP A 86 10.26 13.77 -9.41
N ALA A 87 9.46 12.76 -9.78
CA ALA A 87 8.22 12.99 -10.52
C ALA A 87 7.28 13.94 -9.74
N PRO A 88 6.84 15.06 -10.34
CA PRO A 88 6.11 16.09 -9.63
C PRO A 88 4.69 15.65 -9.28
N ARG A 89 4.17 16.09 -8.13
CA ARG A 89 2.83 15.71 -7.63
C ARG A 89 1.68 16.16 -8.55
N TRP A 90 1.85 17.27 -9.27
CA TRP A 90 0.82 17.80 -10.18
C TRP A 90 0.59 16.89 -11.41
N LEU A 91 1.52 15.98 -11.71
CA LEU A 91 1.45 15.12 -12.89
C LEU A 91 0.20 14.24 -12.89
N SER A 92 -0.21 13.72 -11.73
CA SER A 92 -1.44 12.93 -11.59
C SER A 92 -2.69 13.75 -11.90
N SER A 93 -2.78 14.99 -11.40
CA SER A 93 -3.90 15.89 -11.71
C SER A 93 -3.94 16.27 -13.19
N ALA A 94 -2.77 16.56 -13.79
CA ALA A 94 -2.67 16.84 -15.21
C ALA A 94 -3.09 15.62 -16.06
N SER A 95 -2.72 14.41 -15.66
CA SER A 95 -3.14 13.22 -16.39
C SER A 95 -4.65 12.97 -16.33
N VAL A 96 -5.30 13.30 -15.22
CA VAL A 96 -6.77 13.21 -15.10
C VAL A 96 -7.46 14.20 -16.04
N LEU A 97 -6.96 15.43 -16.12
CA LEU A 97 -7.47 16.43 -17.05
C LEU A 97 -7.23 16.01 -18.50
N PHE A 98 -6.05 15.44 -18.77
CA PHE A 98 -5.71 14.90 -20.08
C PHE A 98 -6.68 13.78 -20.50
N ASP A 99 -7.07 12.88 -19.59
CA ASP A 99 -8.05 11.82 -19.88
C ASP A 99 -9.40 12.40 -20.36
N ALA A 100 -9.88 13.46 -19.70
CA ALA A 100 -11.11 14.14 -20.10
C ALA A 100 -10.96 14.84 -21.46
N LEU A 101 -9.84 15.52 -21.71
CA LEU A 101 -9.56 16.17 -22.99
C LEU A 101 -9.40 15.16 -24.13
N PHE A 102 -8.75 14.03 -23.88
CA PHE A 102 -8.59 12.94 -24.84
C PHE A 102 -9.95 12.36 -25.23
N CYS A 103 -10.80 12.07 -24.24
CA CYS A 103 -12.15 11.55 -24.49
C CYS A 103 -13.01 12.58 -25.24
N PHE A 104 -12.93 13.87 -24.84
CA PHE A 104 -13.58 14.97 -25.55
C PHE A 104 -13.13 15.07 -27.00
N GLY A 105 -11.81 15.09 -27.25
CA GLY A 105 -11.23 15.18 -28.60
C GLY A 105 -11.62 14.01 -29.50
N GLY A 106 -11.66 12.80 -28.94
CA GLY A 106 -12.15 11.62 -29.65
C GLY A 106 -13.62 11.76 -30.07
N LEU A 107 -14.50 12.16 -29.15
CA LEU A 107 -15.93 12.24 -29.40
C LEU A 107 -16.35 13.47 -30.21
N VAL A 108 -15.70 14.63 -30.04
CA VAL A 108 -16.05 15.86 -30.75
C VAL A 108 -15.86 15.72 -32.26
N SER A 109 -14.92 14.89 -32.71
CA SER A 109 -14.73 14.57 -34.12
C SER A 109 -16.02 14.01 -34.77
N ASN A 110 -16.77 13.17 -34.05
CA ASN A 110 -18.04 12.61 -34.52
C ASN A 110 -19.17 13.65 -34.55
N VAL A 111 -19.09 14.66 -33.68
CA VAL A 111 -20.07 15.75 -33.60
C VAL A 111 -19.87 16.75 -34.74
N LEU A 112 -18.61 17.12 -35.02
CA LEU A 112 -18.29 18.11 -36.04
C LEU A 112 -18.49 17.59 -37.47
N GLU A 113 -18.25 16.29 -37.70
CA GLU A 113 -18.41 15.68 -39.00
C GLU A 113 -19.11 14.31 -38.86
N PRO A 114 -20.45 14.32 -38.78
CA PRO A 114 -21.21 13.12 -38.49
C PRO A 114 -21.25 12.19 -39.71
N PHE A 115 -21.07 10.89 -39.47
CA PHE A 115 -21.20 9.87 -40.50
C PHE A 115 -22.67 9.70 -40.96
N PRO A 116 -22.94 9.08 -42.12
CA PRO A 116 -24.30 8.99 -42.68
C PRO A 116 -25.35 8.34 -41.77
N LEU A 117 -24.93 7.43 -40.89
CA LEU A 117 -25.78 6.72 -39.93
C LEU A 117 -25.72 7.34 -38.52
N TYR A 118 -25.26 8.58 -38.38
CA TYR A 118 -25.17 9.25 -37.09
C TYR A 118 -26.57 9.53 -36.53
N GLN A 119 -26.87 8.96 -35.37
CA GLN A 119 -28.17 9.09 -34.66
C GLN A 119 -28.07 9.97 -33.40
N GLY A 120 -26.98 10.72 -33.27
CA GLY A 120 -26.67 11.51 -32.07
C GLY A 120 -25.64 10.83 -31.17
N LEU A 121 -24.97 11.65 -30.34
CA LEU A 121 -23.82 11.23 -29.54
C LEU A 121 -24.14 10.06 -28.59
N LEU A 122 -25.29 10.08 -27.91
CA LEU A 122 -25.65 9.07 -26.90
C LEU A 122 -25.89 7.67 -27.46
N HIS A 123 -26.06 7.52 -28.78
CA HIS A 123 -26.16 6.21 -29.43
C HIS A 123 -24.80 5.64 -29.82
N LEU A 124 -23.72 6.40 -29.69
CA LEU A 124 -22.38 5.93 -29.98
C LEU A 124 -21.83 5.09 -28.81
N PRO A 125 -21.32 3.86 -29.06
CA PRO A 125 -20.70 3.05 -28.02
C PRO A 125 -19.46 3.72 -27.41
N GLU A 126 -18.80 4.63 -28.15
CA GLU A 126 -17.65 5.39 -27.68
C GLU A 126 -17.96 6.28 -26.46
N THR A 127 -19.22 6.63 -26.21
CA THR A 127 -19.63 7.37 -24.99
C THR A 127 -19.39 6.59 -23.71
N VAL A 128 -19.27 5.26 -23.76
CA VAL A 128 -18.83 4.45 -22.61
C VAL A 128 -17.41 4.84 -22.17
N GLY A 129 -16.60 5.39 -23.08
CA GLY A 129 -15.28 5.92 -22.77
C GLY A 129 -15.31 7.00 -21.68
N ILE A 130 -16.30 7.89 -21.67
CA ILE A 130 -16.45 8.93 -20.64
C ILE A 130 -16.63 8.28 -19.27
N LEU A 131 -17.51 7.28 -19.18
CA LEU A 131 -17.78 6.54 -17.94
C LEU A 131 -16.54 5.80 -17.46
N ALA A 132 -15.80 5.17 -18.38
CA ALA A 132 -14.54 4.50 -18.08
C ALA A 132 -13.48 5.47 -17.55
N MET A 133 -13.39 6.69 -18.09
CA MET A 133 -12.45 7.72 -17.61
C MET A 133 -12.80 8.21 -16.20
N VAL A 134 -14.09 8.28 -15.85
CA VAL A 134 -14.51 8.58 -14.47
C VAL A 134 -14.05 7.47 -13.51
N ILE A 135 -14.25 6.20 -13.87
CA ILE A 135 -13.79 5.06 -13.06
C ILE A 135 -12.26 5.07 -12.92
N ALA A 136 -11.54 5.32 -14.02
CA ALA A 136 -10.08 5.42 -14.03
C ALA A 136 -9.57 6.54 -13.11
N ALA A 137 -10.28 7.67 -13.01
CA ALA A 137 -9.94 8.73 -12.07
C ALA A 137 -10.02 8.27 -10.60
N GLY A 138 -10.97 7.40 -10.25
CA GLY A 138 -11.07 6.79 -8.91
C GLY A 138 -9.94 5.83 -8.59
N TYR A 139 -9.41 5.13 -9.59
CA TYR A 139 -8.33 4.15 -9.41
C TYR A 139 -7.01 4.79 -8.93
N ARG A 140 -6.82 6.10 -9.13
CA ARG A 140 -5.65 6.86 -8.68
C ARG A 140 -5.57 7.05 -7.15
N ALA A 141 -6.52 6.47 -6.40
CA ALA A 141 -6.59 6.41 -4.94
C ALA A 141 -6.52 7.76 -4.21
N THR A 142 -6.74 8.87 -4.92
CA THR A 142 -6.79 10.21 -4.36
C THR A 142 -8.18 10.80 -4.61
N LEU A 143 -8.81 11.28 -3.54
CA LEU A 143 -10.16 11.83 -3.61
C LEU A 143 -10.23 13.05 -4.54
N SER A 144 -9.17 13.87 -4.54
CA SER A 144 -9.04 15.02 -5.43
C SER A 144 -8.96 14.63 -6.91
N ALA A 145 -8.21 13.58 -7.26
CA ALA A 145 -8.17 13.07 -8.64
C ALA A 145 -9.52 12.52 -9.08
N ALA A 146 -10.19 11.75 -8.22
CA ALA A 146 -11.53 11.23 -8.49
C ALA A 146 -12.54 12.35 -8.74
N ALA A 147 -12.59 13.35 -7.85
CA ALA A 147 -13.47 14.51 -7.99
C ALA A 147 -13.15 15.34 -9.23
N LEU A 148 -11.86 15.63 -9.47
CA LEU A 148 -11.43 16.37 -10.66
C LEU A 148 -11.81 15.63 -11.94
N GLY A 149 -11.61 14.31 -11.99
CA GLY A 149 -11.96 13.47 -13.13
C GLY A 149 -13.46 13.44 -13.38
N THR A 150 -14.26 13.29 -12.33
CA THR A 150 -15.72 13.38 -12.41
C THR A 150 -16.17 14.74 -12.96
N ILE A 151 -15.67 15.85 -12.40
CA ILE A 151 -16.07 17.20 -12.82
C ILE A 151 -15.64 17.46 -14.27
N ALA A 152 -14.39 17.14 -14.62
CA ALA A 152 -13.85 17.38 -15.95
C ALA A 152 -14.58 16.55 -17.03
N ASN A 153 -14.83 15.27 -16.78
CA ASN A 153 -15.58 14.42 -17.72
C ASN A 153 -17.06 14.81 -17.79
N GLY A 154 -17.67 15.24 -16.67
CA GLY A 154 -19.04 15.77 -16.66
C GLY A 154 -19.17 17.05 -17.47
N ALA A 155 -18.22 17.99 -17.32
CA ALA A 155 -18.16 19.20 -18.12
C ALA A 155 -17.95 18.89 -19.61
N ALA A 156 -17.05 17.96 -19.93
CA ALA A 156 -16.83 17.49 -21.31
C ALA A 156 -18.10 16.89 -21.92
N LEU A 157 -18.83 16.04 -21.17
CA LEU A 157 -20.10 15.46 -21.59
C LEU A 157 -21.15 16.54 -21.88
N VAL A 158 -21.36 17.48 -20.95
CA VAL A 158 -22.32 18.58 -21.13
C VAL A 158 -21.98 19.42 -22.36
N LEU A 159 -20.69 19.73 -22.54
CA LEU A 159 -20.23 20.48 -23.71
C LEU A 159 -20.46 19.69 -25.01
N LEU A 160 -20.14 18.40 -25.05
CA LEU A 160 -20.38 17.56 -26.22
C LEU A 160 -21.86 17.48 -26.58
N LEU A 161 -22.75 17.34 -25.59
CA LEU A 161 -24.21 17.32 -25.82
C LEU A 161 -24.71 18.67 -26.33
N ALA A 162 -24.17 19.78 -25.80
CA ALA A 162 -24.52 21.12 -26.29
C ALA A 162 -24.06 21.34 -27.74
N LEU A 163 -22.84 20.90 -28.09
CA LEU A 163 -22.32 20.95 -29.45
C LEU A 163 -23.12 20.05 -30.40
N ASP A 164 -23.46 18.84 -29.97
CA ASP A 164 -24.28 17.91 -30.74
C ASP A 164 -25.66 18.49 -31.04
N TRP A 165 -26.31 19.08 -30.04
CA TRP A 165 -27.57 19.78 -30.22
C TRP A 165 -27.45 20.98 -31.17
N ALA A 166 -26.37 21.76 -31.09
CA ALA A 166 -26.17 22.94 -31.91
C ALA A 166 -25.94 22.61 -33.39
N PHE A 167 -25.14 21.58 -33.69
CA PHE A 167 -24.73 21.26 -35.05
C PHE A 167 -25.58 20.16 -35.72
N ASN A 168 -26.14 19.22 -34.95
CA ASN A 168 -26.75 18.00 -35.48
C ASN A 168 -28.23 17.81 -35.12
N ARG A 169 -28.93 18.86 -34.68
CA ARG A 169 -30.35 18.80 -34.28
C ARG A 169 -31.25 17.95 -35.19
N PRO A 170 -31.18 18.03 -36.54
CA PRO A 170 -32.04 17.23 -37.42
C PRO A 170 -31.71 15.72 -37.44
N ARG A 171 -30.53 15.31 -36.98
CA ARG A 171 -30.02 13.94 -36.99
C ARG A 171 -30.12 13.25 -35.62
N ILE A 172 -30.39 14.00 -34.55
CA ILE A 172 -30.52 13.47 -33.19
C ILE A 172 -31.77 12.60 -33.10
N ALA A 173 -31.58 11.30 -32.82
CA ALA A 173 -32.65 10.35 -32.58
C ALA A 173 -32.93 10.14 -31.08
N TYR A 174 -31.99 10.49 -30.20
CA TYR A 174 -32.19 10.35 -28.77
C TYR A 174 -33.20 11.37 -28.23
N GLN A 175 -33.98 10.92 -27.26
CA GLN A 175 -35.02 11.72 -26.59
C GLN A 175 -34.58 12.11 -25.18
N ALA A 176 -35.36 12.98 -24.51
CA ALA A 176 -35.08 13.44 -23.13
C ALA A 176 -34.83 12.28 -22.13
N HIS A 177 -35.52 11.16 -22.27
CA HIS A 177 -35.33 10.00 -21.40
C HIS A 177 -33.96 9.32 -21.57
N HIS A 178 -33.35 9.38 -22.76
CA HIS A 178 -31.99 8.88 -22.99
C HIS A 178 -30.96 9.75 -22.26
N VAL A 179 -31.14 11.07 -22.32
CA VAL A 179 -30.29 12.03 -21.59
C VAL A 179 -30.42 11.81 -20.08
N ALA A 180 -31.65 11.65 -19.58
CA ALA A 180 -31.91 11.36 -18.17
C ALA A 180 -31.27 10.03 -17.72
N LEU A 181 -31.41 8.96 -18.51
CA LEU A 181 -30.80 7.67 -18.22
C LEU A 181 -29.27 7.78 -18.16
N TYR A 182 -28.64 8.46 -19.13
CA TYR A 182 -27.20 8.65 -19.16
C TYR A 182 -26.72 9.51 -17.98
N ALA A 183 -27.48 10.55 -17.60
CA ALA A 183 -27.17 11.36 -16.42
C ALA A 183 -27.25 10.54 -15.11
N ILE A 184 -28.23 9.64 -14.98
CA ILE A 184 -28.34 8.72 -13.85
C ILE A 184 -27.14 7.75 -13.83
N MET A 185 -26.79 7.16 -14.98
CA MET A 185 -25.64 6.27 -15.10
C MET A 185 -24.33 6.99 -14.72
N PHE A 186 -24.10 8.18 -15.26
CA PHE A 186 -22.94 9.01 -14.95
C PHE A 186 -22.89 9.37 -13.47
N GLY A 187 -24.01 9.82 -12.90
CA GLY A 187 -24.11 10.17 -11.48
C GLY A 187 -23.84 8.97 -10.55
N GLY A 188 -24.39 7.80 -10.89
CA GLY A 188 -24.15 6.56 -10.16
C GLY A 188 -22.68 6.12 -10.20
N ILE A 189 -22.06 6.15 -11.38
CA ILE A 189 -20.63 5.83 -11.54
C ILE A 189 -19.75 6.84 -10.82
N ALA A 190 -20.06 8.14 -10.90
CA ALA A 190 -19.36 9.19 -10.18
C ALA A 190 -19.42 8.98 -8.65
N ALA A 191 -20.61 8.74 -8.11
CA ALA A 191 -20.81 8.47 -6.69
C ALA A 191 -20.05 7.20 -6.24
N LEU A 192 -20.15 6.11 -7.01
CA LEU A 192 -19.42 4.87 -6.74
C LEU A 192 -17.91 5.08 -6.75
N THR A 193 -17.39 5.81 -7.75
CA THR A 193 -15.97 6.14 -7.91
C THR A 193 -15.45 6.94 -6.72
N LEU A 194 -16.18 7.97 -6.30
CA LEU A 194 -15.83 8.79 -5.13
C LEU A 194 -15.88 8.00 -3.83
N ALA A 195 -16.92 7.18 -3.64
CA ALA A 195 -17.05 6.31 -2.47
C ALA A 195 -15.92 5.26 -2.41
N ALA A 196 -15.57 4.66 -3.55
CA ALA A 196 -14.46 3.71 -3.67
C ALA A 196 -13.13 4.39 -3.35
N ALA A 197 -12.86 5.57 -3.92
CA ALA A 197 -11.63 6.33 -3.62
C ALA A 197 -11.53 6.70 -2.13
N HIS A 198 -12.65 7.12 -1.52
CA HIS A 198 -12.71 7.42 -0.09
C HIS A 198 -12.44 6.18 0.77
N ARG A 199 -13.08 5.05 0.45
CA ARG A 199 -12.92 3.78 1.18
C ARG A 199 -11.49 3.25 1.05
N THR A 200 -10.94 3.24 -0.16
CA THR A 200 -9.55 2.82 -0.40
C THR A 200 -8.57 3.69 0.39
N ARG A 201 -8.73 5.02 0.36
CA ARG A 201 -7.88 5.92 1.15
C ARG A 201 -7.95 5.60 2.65
N ARG A 202 -9.14 5.37 3.20
CA ARG A 202 -9.32 5.00 4.61
C ARG A 202 -8.62 3.68 4.94
N LEU A 203 -8.76 2.66 4.10
CA LEU A 203 -8.10 1.37 4.28
C LEU A 203 -6.57 1.48 4.20
N VAL A 204 -6.04 2.27 3.27
CA VAL A 204 -4.58 2.49 3.17
C VAL A 204 -4.05 3.23 4.41
N VAL A 205 -4.75 4.27 4.89
CA VAL A 205 -4.34 4.99 6.11
C VAL A 205 -4.40 4.07 7.33
N GLU A 206 -5.44 3.24 7.45
CA GLU A 206 -5.55 2.28 8.55
C GLU A 206 -4.42 1.23 8.49
N SER A 207 -4.15 0.67 7.32
CA SER A 207 -3.03 -0.27 7.11
C SER A 207 -1.68 0.39 7.45
N ALA A 208 -1.42 1.57 6.90
CA ALA A 208 -0.19 2.31 7.15
C ALA A 208 0.00 2.62 8.64
N SER A 209 -1.09 2.87 9.38
CA SER A 209 -1.01 3.08 10.83
C SER A 209 -0.67 1.83 11.63
N LYS A 210 -1.10 0.65 11.16
CA LYS A 210 -0.72 -0.63 11.77
C LYS A 210 0.74 -0.94 11.47
N ASP A 211 1.14 -0.82 10.20
CA ASP A 211 2.52 -1.05 9.76
C ASP A 211 3.51 -0.10 10.46
N TRP A 212 3.16 1.18 10.58
CA TRP A 212 3.99 2.17 11.28
C TRP A 212 4.15 1.84 12.77
N ARG A 213 3.10 1.37 13.45
CA ARG A 213 3.19 0.98 14.86
C ARG A 213 4.11 -0.22 15.06
N VAL A 214 4.07 -1.19 14.15
CA VAL A 214 4.96 -2.35 14.18
C VAL A 214 6.41 -1.91 13.95
N ASP A 215 6.69 -1.14 12.90
CA ASP A 215 8.04 -0.65 12.60
C ASP A 215 8.57 0.28 13.73
N TYR A 216 7.72 1.12 14.31
CA TYR A 216 8.08 1.95 15.46
C TYR A 216 8.38 1.12 16.71
N ALA A 217 7.57 0.10 17.01
CA ALA A 217 7.81 -0.82 18.12
C ALA A 217 9.12 -1.60 17.92
N GLU A 218 9.39 -2.11 16.72
CA GLU A 218 10.64 -2.80 16.39
C GLU A 218 11.87 -1.89 16.54
N ARG A 219 11.80 -0.65 16.06
CA ARG A 219 12.89 0.33 16.19
C ARG A 219 13.14 0.66 17.66
N ASN A 220 12.10 0.91 18.43
CA ASN A 220 12.23 1.19 19.86
C ASN A 220 12.78 -0.01 20.62
N LEU A 221 12.29 -1.22 20.32
CA LEU A 221 12.82 -2.45 20.91
C LEU A 221 14.31 -2.62 20.55
N ARG A 222 14.71 -2.36 19.31
CA ARG A 222 16.12 -2.43 18.89
C ARG A 222 16.98 -1.44 19.67
N VAL A 223 16.50 -0.22 19.87
CA VAL A 223 17.19 0.79 20.70
C VAL A 223 17.30 0.31 22.14
N LEU A 224 16.20 -0.17 22.73
CA LEU A 224 16.19 -0.72 24.09
C LEU A 224 17.16 -1.91 24.23
N LEU A 225 17.14 -2.85 23.29
CA LEU A 225 18.05 -4.00 23.29
C LEU A 225 19.52 -3.58 23.16
N GLN A 226 19.81 -2.54 22.37
CA GLN A 226 21.16 -2.00 22.23
C GLN A 226 21.60 -1.31 23.53
N GLU A 227 20.76 -0.48 24.13
CA GLU A 227 21.01 0.14 25.44
C GLU A 227 21.18 -0.93 26.54
N HIS A 228 20.43 -2.02 26.49
CA HIS A 228 20.57 -3.15 27.41
C HIS A 228 21.88 -3.91 27.21
N HIS A 229 22.32 -4.14 25.98
CA HIS A 229 23.61 -4.76 25.71
C HIS A 229 24.76 -3.91 26.27
N ASP A 230 24.69 -2.59 26.09
CA ASP A 230 25.68 -1.66 26.64
C ASP A 230 25.63 -1.63 28.18
N ALA A 231 24.44 -1.62 28.77
CA ALA A 231 24.27 -1.72 30.21
C ALA A 231 24.83 -3.02 30.79
N ALA A 232 24.57 -4.16 30.14
CA ALA A 232 25.09 -5.46 30.53
C ALA A 232 26.62 -5.52 30.43
N SER A 233 27.21 -4.89 29.40
CA SER A 233 28.66 -4.76 29.26
C SER A 233 29.28 -3.95 30.41
N VAL A 234 28.69 -2.81 30.76
CA VAL A 234 29.14 -1.97 31.88
C VAL A 234 28.99 -2.70 33.21
N LEU A 235 27.88 -3.40 33.43
CA LEU A 235 27.65 -4.25 34.62
C LEU A 235 28.71 -5.34 34.75
N THR A 236 29.03 -6.02 33.65
CA THR A 236 30.05 -7.07 33.63
C THR A 236 31.45 -6.50 33.94
N ALA A 237 31.78 -5.33 33.38
CA ALA A 237 33.03 -4.63 33.69
C ALA A 237 33.11 -4.17 35.15
N ALA A 238 31.99 -3.71 35.73
CA ALA A 238 31.88 -3.35 37.14
C ALA A 238 32.05 -4.58 38.04
N MET A 239 31.41 -5.71 37.70
CA MET A 239 31.57 -6.99 38.43
C MET A 239 33.02 -7.50 38.38
N PHE A 240 33.67 -7.40 37.22
CA PHE A 240 35.08 -7.78 37.06
C PHE A 240 36.03 -6.85 37.85
N SER A 241 35.71 -5.56 37.92
CA SER A 241 36.47 -4.60 38.73
C SER A 241 36.29 -4.84 40.23
N ALA A 242 35.06 -5.15 40.66
CA ALA A 242 34.75 -5.54 42.04
C ALA A 242 35.48 -6.84 42.44
N SER A 243 35.53 -7.84 41.55
CA SER A 243 36.25 -9.10 41.82
C SER A 243 37.78 -8.90 41.88
N LYS A 244 38.35 -8.03 41.03
CA LYS A 244 39.76 -7.62 41.11
C LYS A 244 40.11 -6.93 42.42
N LEU A 245 39.28 -5.99 42.88
CA LEU A 245 39.47 -5.28 44.16
C LEU A 245 39.40 -6.24 45.35
N ARG A 246 38.51 -7.24 45.30
CA ARG A 246 38.42 -8.31 46.31
C ARG A 246 39.73 -9.12 46.39
N ASN A 247 40.28 -9.49 45.24
CA ASN A 247 41.53 -10.26 45.19
C ASN A 247 42.77 -9.44 45.61
N ALA A 248 42.69 -8.11 45.61
CA ALA A 248 43.75 -7.20 46.03
C ALA A 248 43.74 -6.87 47.54
N GLY A 249 42.85 -7.48 48.33
CA GLY A 249 42.76 -7.29 49.78
C GLY A 249 41.95 -6.07 50.22
N GLY A 250 41.02 -5.58 49.39
CA GLY A 250 40.07 -4.54 49.79
C GLY A 250 39.08 -5.02 50.86
N ASP A 251 38.41 -4.06 51.53
CA ASP A 251 37.41 -4.32 52.58
C ASP A 251 36.33 -5.30 52.11
N SER A 252 36.39 -6.53 52.62
CA SER A 252 35.63 -7.68 52.14
C SER A 252 34.13 -7.47 52.25
N ALA A 253 33.66 -6.77 53.28
CA ALA A 253 32.22 -6.57 53.52
C ALA A 253 31.60 -5.59 52.52
N ALA A 254 32.28 -4.47 52.24
CA ALA A 254 31.83 -3.47 51.27
C ALA A 254 31.84 -4.01 49.83
N LEU A 255 32.85 -4.82 49.48
CA LEU A 255 32.97 -5.46 48.17
C LEU A 255 31.94 -6.57 47.94
N GLU A 256 31.58 -7.33 48.98
CA GLU A 256 30.48 -8.31 48.91
C GLU A 256 29.11 -7.65 48.76
N ALA A 257 28.87 -6.50 49.41
CA ALA A 257 27.65 -5.72 49.24
C ALA A 257 27.54 -5.21 47.79
N LEU A 258 28.61 -4.59 47.26
CA LEU A 258 28.66 -4.11 45.87
C LEU A 258 28.46 -5.25 44.85
N SER A 259 29.09 -6.42 45.08
CA SER A 259 28.91 -7.58 44.19
C SER A 259 27.47 -8.10 44.20
N ARG A 260 26.78 -8.06 45.35
CA ARG A 260 25.36 -8.43 45.44
C ARG A 260 24.48 -7.42 44.72
N ASP A 261 24.71 -6.13 44.94
CA ASP A 261 23.93 -5.06 44.30
C ASP A 261 24.08 -5.12 42.76
N LEU A 262 25.28 -5.36 42.25
CA LEU A 262 25.52 -5.55 40.82
C LEU A 262 24.83 -6.80 40.27
N ALA A 263 24.83 -7.90 41.01
CA ALA A 263 24.11 -9.12 40.61
C ALA A 263 22.59 -8.91 40.59
N THR A 264 22.03 -8.19 41.57
CA THR A 264 20.61 -7.81 41.59
C THR A 264 20.26 -6.92 40.39
N LEU A 265 21.12 -5.95 40.06
CA LEU A 265 20.90 -5.05 38.93
C LEU A 265 20.98 -5.80 37.60
N GLN A 266 21.88 -6.77 37.47
CA GLN A 266 21.94 -7.68 36.32
C GLN A 266 20.66 -8.51 36.17
N ALA A 267 20.12 -9.06 37.27
CA ALA A 267 18.88 -9.84 37.23
C ALA A 267 17.67 -9.00 36.78
N VAL A 268 17.54 -7.76 37.27
CA VAL A 268 16.49 -6.82 36.84
C VAL A 268 16.60 -6.49 35.35
N VAL A 269 17.83 -6.31 34.84
CA VAL A 269 18.04 -6.05 33.40
C VAL A 269 17.63 -7.25 32.54
N GLU A 270 17.96 -8.47 32.96
CA GLU A 270 17.54 -9.69 32.24
C GLU A 270 16.02 -9.89 32.29
N GLU A 271 15.35 -9.58 33.41
CA GLU A 271 13.89 -9.63 33.51
C GLU A 271 13.21 -8.63 32.56
N ILE A 272 13.72 -7.39 32.51
CA ILE A 272 13.21 -6.36 31.57
C ILE A 272 13.40 -6.83 30.12
N LYS A 273 14.55 -7.42 29.80
CA LYS A 273 14.85 -7.97 28.47
C LYS A 273 13.92 -9.12 28.11
N GLU A 274 13.65 -10.03 29.04
CA GLU A 274 12.72 -11.13 28.83
C GLU A 274 11.31 -10.62 28.54
N ARG A 275 10.83 -9.68 29.35
CA ARG A 275 9.50 -9.06 29.17
C ARG A 275 9.38 -8.27 27.87
N ALA A 276 10.40 -7.49 27.50
CA ALA A 276 10.42 -6.75 26.23
C ALA A 276 10.44 -7.70 25.02
N TYR A 277 11.10 -8.86 25.13
CA TYR A 277 11.04 -9.90 24.12
C TYR A 277 9.65 -10.54 24.04
N GLU A 278 8.99 -10.80 25.16
CA GLU A 278 7.62 -11.35 25.18
C GLU A 278 6.63 -10.36 24.53
N ASP A 279 6.72 -9.08 24.87
CA ASP A 279 5.90 -8.03 24.26
C ASP A 279 6.16 -7.91 22.76
N SER A 280 7.42 -8.08 22.31
CA SER A 280 7.76 -8.13 20.88
C SER A 280 7.13 -9.33 20.17
N LEU A 281 7.21 -10.52 20.78
CA LEU A 281 6.65 -11.73 20.18
C LEU A 281 5.13 -11.61 20.08
N ALA A 282 4.47 -10.93 21.01
CA ALA A 282 3.02 -10.68 20.97
C ALA A 282 2.57 -9.75 19.82
N ILE A 283 3.48 -8.97 19.24
CA ILE A 283 3.19 -8.05 18.14
C ILE A 283 3.31 -8.75 16.76
N ASP A 284 4.10 -9.83 16.67
CA ASP A 284 4.30 -10.55 15.42
C ASP A 284 3.03 -11.22 14.91
N GLU A 285 2.82 -11.19 13.58
CA GLU A 285 1.72 -11.95 12.96
C GLU A 285 1.87 -13.45 13.28
N PRO A 286 0.77 -14.14 13.65
CA PRO A 286 0.83 -15.56 13.97
C PRO A 286 1.30 -16.40 12.77
N VAL A 287 2.49 -16.99 12.91
CA VAL A 287 3.09 -17.91 11.93
C VAL A 287 2.62 -19.32 12.25
N GLU A 288 2.30 -20.10 11.20
CA GLU A 288 1.98 -21.52 11.35
C GLU A 288 3.24 -22.32 11.67
N VAL A 289 3.18 -23.14 12.73
CA VAL A 289 4.31 -23.89 13.28
C VAL A 289 3.90 -25.35 13.42
N ASP A 290 4.72 -26.25 12.86
CA ASP A 290 4.63 -27.68 13.12
C ASP A 290 5.09 -27.96 14.56
N VAL A 291 4.25 -28.62 15.36
CA VAL A 291 4.48 -28.82 16.80
C VAL A 291 5.61 -29.82 17.06
N GLU A 292 5.65 -30.95 16.35
CA GLU A 292 6.61 -32.05 16.56
C GLU A 292 8.09 -31.63 16.45
N PRO A 293 8.53 -30.90 15.40
CA PRO A 293 9.93 -30.46 15.30
C PRO A 293 10.37 -29.57 16.46
N VAL A 294 9.45 -28.74 16.97
CA VAL A 294 9.73 -27.81 18.06
C VAL A 294 9.85 -28.55 19.39
N ILE A 295 8.95 -29.50 19.67
CA ILE A 295 9.02 -30.34 20.86
C ILE A 295 10.30 -31.19 20.83
N ALA A 296 10.62 -31.83 19.70
CA ALA A 296 11.83 -32.63 19.56
C ALA A 296 13.10 -31.81 19.83
N ALA A 297 13.20 -30.61 19.24
CA ALA A 297 14.33 -29.71 19.50
C ALA A 297 14.40 -29.22 20.96
N SER A 298 13.24 -29.01 21.61
CA SER A 298 13.17 -28.60 23.02
C SER A 298 13.62 -29.72 23.95
N LYS A 299 13.16 -30.95 23.68
CA LYS A 299 13.53 -32.17 24.40
C LYS A 299 15.03 -32.40 24.36
N ASP A 300 15.63 -32.39 23.18
CA ASP A 300 17.08 -32.53 22.98
C ASP A 300 17.87 -31.51 23.79
N LEU A 301 17.38 -30.28 23.89
CA LEU A 301 18.06 -29.19 24.60
C LEU A 301 17.96 -29.36 26.13
N ILE A 302 16.81 -29.76 26.64
CA ILE A 302 16.57 -30.01 28.07
C ILE A 302 17.37 -31.23 28.56
N GLU A 303 17.39 -32.31 27.78
CA GLU A 303 18.14 -33.53 28.14
C GLU A 303 19.65 -33.27 28.22
N ARG A 304 20.19 -32.34 27.40
CA ARG A 304 21.60 -31.92 27.44
C ARG A 304 21.93 -30.98 28.59
N ALA A 305 20.97 -30.20 29.10
CA ALA A 305 21.20 -29.16 30.11
C ALA A 305 21.40 -29.70 31.54
N ALA A 306 21.21 -31.00 31.76
CA ALA A 306 21.77 -31.80 32.85
C ALA A 306 21.75 -31.20 34.28
N GLU A 307 20.57 -31.25 34.90
CA GLU A 307 20.42 -31.84 36.24
C GLU A 307 19.57 -33.12 36.06
N PRO A 308 19.70 -34.16 36.92
CA PRO A 308 19.04 -35.46 36.75
C PRO A 308 17.54 -35.42 37.08
N THR A 309 16.81 -34.49 36.46
CA THR A 309 15.36 -34.43 36.51
C THR A 309 14.83 -35.23 35.32
N VAL A 310 14.20 -36.37 35.60
CA VAL A 310 13.53 -37.17 34.56
C VAL A 310 12.27 -36.43 34.14
N VAL A 311 12.29 -35.83 32.94
CA VAL A 311 11.11 -35.20 32.33
C VAL A 311 10.47 -36.24 31.40
N GLU A 312 9.27 -36.70 31.74
CA GLU A 312 8.46 -37.54 30.84
C GLU A 312 7.71 -36.68 29.84
N TRP A 313 7.90 -36.95 28.55
CA TRP A 313 7.26 -36.21 27.45
C TRP A 313 6.10 -37.02 26.87
N HIS A 314 4.89 -36.47 26.92
CA HIS A 314 3.72 -37.03 26.25
C HIS A 314 3.21 -36.06 25.18
N VAL A 315 3.11 -36.51 23.93
CA VAL A 315 2.66 -35.69 22.79
C VAL A 315 1.46 -36.39 22.15
N GLU A 316 0.26 -35.89 22.41
CA GLU A 316 -0.99 -36.50 21.93
C GLU A 316 -1.23 -36.23 20.43
N ALA A 317 -0.77 -35.08 19.92
CA ALA A 317 -1.01 -34.64 18.55
C ALA A 317 0.29 -34.14 17.88
N PRO A 318 1.24 -35.03 17.52
CA PRO A 318 2.55 -34.64 16.99
C PRO A 318 2.44 -33.88 15.66
N SER A 319 1.48 -34.23 14.82
CA SER A 319 1.23 -33.58 13.52
C SER A 319 0.39 -32.29 13.61
N ALA A 320 0.11 -31.80 14.82
CA ALA A 320 -0.64 -30.55 14.98
C ALA A 320 0.15 -29.37 14.42
N ARG A 321 -0.59 -28.44 13.80
CA ARG A 321 -0.08 -27.13 13.39
C ARG A 321 -0.78 -26.04 14.16
N VAL A 322 0.01 -25.17 14.76
CA VAL A 322 -0.49 -24.07 15.59
C VAL A 322 -0.03 -22.75 15.01
N ARG A 323 -0.90 -21.73 15.05
CA ARG A 323 -0.52 -20.36 14.68
C ARG A 323 -0.13 -19.60 15.94
N LEU A 324 1.16 -19.30 16.06
CA LEU A 324 1.72 -18.64 17.24
C LEU A 324 2.45 -17.35 16.84
N PRO A 325 2.25 -16.25 17.58
CA PRO A 325 3.08 -15.06 17.45
C PRO A 325 4.56 -15.42 17.68
N GLY A 326 5.46 -14.99 16.80
CA GLY A 326 6.90 -15.29 16.89
C GLY A 326 7.32 -16.73 16.52
N GLY A 327 6.39 -17.57 16.07
CA GLY A 327 6.67 -18.87 15.44
C GLY A 327 7.36 -19.91 16.34
N ALA A 328 8.13 -20.82 15.71
CA ALA A 328 8.81 -21.93 16.39
C ALA A 328 9.77 -21.51 17.53
N PRO A 329 10.55 -20.42 17.42
CA PRO A 329 11.40 -19.94 18.52
C PRO A 329 10.61 -19.54 19.77
N ALA A 330 9.49 -18.82 19.59
CA ALA A 330 8.61 -18.43 20.69
C ALA A 330 8.04 -19.66 21.39
N PHE A 331 7.56 -20.62 20.61
CA PHE A 331 6.99 -21.85 21.15
C PHE A 331 8.03 -22.67 21.95
N ARG A 332 9.24 -22.84 21.41
CA ARG A 332 10.35 -23.48 22.12
C ARG A 332 10.63 -22.79 23.46
N ARG A 333 10.65 -21.45 23.47
CA ARG A 333 10.91 -20.68 24.69
C ARG A 333 9.83 -20.89 25.74
N VAL A 334 8.56 -20.87 25.35
CA VAL A 334 7.43 -21.18 26.26
C VAL A 334 7.60 -22.57 26.87
N LEU A 335 7.93 -23.58 26.06
CA LEU A 335 8.17 -24.95 26.56
C LEU A 335 9.34 -25.00 27.57
N LEU A 336 10.44 -24.32 27.27
CA LEU A 336 11.59 -24.24 28.18
C LEU A 336 11.22 -23.56 29.50
N ASN A 337 10.50 -22.43 29.44
CA ASN A 337 10.08 -21.69 30.63
C ASN A 337 9.12 -22.51 31.49
N LEU A 338 8.18 -23.25 30.90
CA LEU A 338 7.30 -24.16 31.64
C LEU A 338 8.07 -25.26 32.36
N VAL A 339 9.07 -25.85 31.70
CA VAL A 339 9.91 -26.89 32.32
C VAL A 339 10.76 -26.33 33.44
N VAL A 340 11.36 -25.14 33.27
CA VAL A 340 12.14 -24.48 34.33
C VAL A 340 11.25 -24.15 35.53
N ASN A 341 10.07 -23.57 35.30
CA ASN A 341 9.12 -23.26 36.37
C ASN A 341 8.67 -24.51 37.11
N ALA A 342 8.41 -25.62 36.40
CA ALA A 342 8.05 -26.90 37.02
C ALA A 342 9.17 -27.51 37.87
N LYS A 343 10.44 -27.16 37.61
CA LYS A 343 11.57 -27.59 38.45
C LYS A 343 11.73 -26.76 39.73
N GLN A 344 11.26 -25.51 39.70
CA GLN A 344 11.45 -24.55 40.80
C GLN A 344 10.27 -24.51 41.78
N GLY A 345 9.07 -24.90 41.34
CA GLY A 345 7.87 -25.00 42.17
C GLY A 345 7.81 -26.27 43.00
#